data_AF-A0A7W8AYD8-F1
#
_entry.id   AF-A0A7W8AYD8-F1
#
_cell.length_a   1.000
_cell.length_b   1.000
_cell.length_c   1.000
_cell.angle_alpha   90.00
_cell.angle_beta   90.00
_cell.angle_gamma   90.00
#
_symmetry.space_group_name_H-M   'P 1'
#
loop_
_entity.id
_entity.type
_entity.pdbx_description
1 polymer ?
#
loop_
_entity_poly.entity_id
_entity_poly.type
_entity_poly.pdbx_seq_one_letter_code
_entity_poly.pdbx_strand_id
1 'polypeptide(L)'
;MKTLDVLTIERVARLIVDIDGPFERRGYQLEQLLRRAAWPSPPEYDGSPRIVWLTDIMTETDDHAAVSRLLCRICDPLEYDDGLSSADLIRQELNSLLAAEGVAITYVADRPVLGEVGLDGHSTVFSAPEDLEERIRPLVSSGEFLQQLMERVTETQICEKHGAYGMALIGIGSFTEALLLDVLTHRDPSLQRGFPQGERRVAPERASFALLLDTART
;
A
#
# COMPACT_ATOMS: atom_id res chain seq x y z
N MET A 1 -6.14 10.36 -1.23
CA MET A 1 -5.17 11.45 -1.14
C MET A 1 -5.58 12.54 -2.10
N LYS A 2 -5.55 13.79 -1.63
CA LYS A 2 -5.65 14.94 -2.52
C LYS A 2 -4.43 14.97 -3.46
N THR A 3 -4.59 15.47 -4.67
CA THR A 3 -3.46 15.76 -5.57
C THR A 3 -2.45 16.68 -4.85
N LEU A 4 -1.17 16.28 -4.83
CA LEU A 4 -0.09 17.08 -4.24
C LEU A 4 0.13 18.34 -5.08
N ASP A 5 0.60 19.42 -4.45
CA ASP A 5 1.01 20.62 -5.18
C ASP A 5 2.19 20.32 -6.12
N VAL A 6 2.22 20.98 -7.28
CA VAL A 6 3.26 20.77 -8.30
C VAL A 6 4.65 21.08 -7.75
N LEU A 7 4.79 22.10 -6.89
CA LEU A 7 6.08 22.40 -6.26
C LEU A 7 6.51 21.32 -5.27
N THR A 8 5.55 20.69 -4.60
CA THR A 8 5.82 19.54 -3.74
C THR A 8 6.27 18.35 -4.58
N ILE A 9 5.59 18.06 -5.69
CA ILE A 9 5.98 17.00 -6.64
C ILE A 9 7.40 17.22 -7.16
N GLU A 10 7.76 18.44 -7.56
CA GLU A 10 9.10 18.75 -8.05
C GLU A 10 10.17 18.52 -6.97
N ARG A 11 9.90 18.94 -5.72
CA ARG A 11 10.82 18.71 -4.58
C ARG A 11 10.97 17.23 -4.28
N VAL A 12 9.88 16.46 -4.33
CA VAL A 12 9.92 15.01 -4.19
C VAL A 12 10.72 14.38 -5.34
N ALA A 13 10.53 14.81 -6.58
CA ALA A 13 11.29 14.31 -7.71
C ALA A 13 12.80 14.57 -7.54
N ARG A 14 13.20 15.74 -7.00
CA ARG A 14 14.59 16.04 -6.65
C ARG A 14 15.14 15.06 -5.61
N LEU A 15 14.38 14.78 -4.54
CA LEU A 15 14.74 13.79 -3.53
C LEU A 15 14.88 12.36 -4.11
N ILE A 16 13.98 11.97 -5.01
CA ILE A 16 14.03 10.63 -5.63
C ILE A 16 15.23 10.47 -6.55
N VAL A 17 15.52 11.49 -7.36
CA VAL A 17 16.64 11.46 -8.32
C VAL A 17 17.98 11.57 -7.59
N ASP A 18 18.04 12.39 -6.53
CA ASP A 18 19.19 12.57 -5.64
C ASP A 18 20.51 12.88 -6.39
N ILE A 19 20.49 13.91 -7.25
CA ILE A 19 21.67 14.31 -8.04
C ILE A 19 22.84 14.63 -7.12
N ASP A 20 23.99 13.99 -7.38
CA ASP A 20 25.22 14.08 -6.58
C ASP A 20 25.08 13.62 -5.12
N GLY A 21 23.96 12.97 -4.77
CA GLY A 21 23.70 12.42 -3.45
C GLY A 21 24.04 10.93 -3.32
N PRO A 22 23.96 10.39 -2.10
CA PRO A 22 24.32 9.00 -1.79
C PRO A 22 23.40 7.96 -2.46
N PHE A 23 22.19 8.36 -2.87
CA PHE A 23 21.18 7.50 -3.48
C PHE A 23 20.85 7.93 -4.92
N GLU A 24 21.80 8.57 -5.61
CA GLU A 24 21.60 9.04 -6.99
C GLU A 24 21.02 7.94 -7.89
N ARG A 25 19.87 8.22 -8.51
CA ARG A 25 19.21 7.32 -9.47
C ARG A 25 19.44 7.77 -10.91
N ARG A 26 19.99 6.87 -11.72
CA ARG A 26 20.07 6.99 -13.18
C ARG A 26 18.69 6.74 -13.80
N GLY A 27 18.49 7.16 -15.06
CA GLY A 27 17.19 7.03 -15.75
C GLY A 27 16.61 5.62 -15.72
N TYR A 28 17.42 4.60 -16.05
CA TYR A 28 16.98 3.19 -15.99
C TYR A 28 16.61 2.73 -14.56
N GLN A 29 17.22 3.31 -13.51
CA GLN A 29 16.87 3.01 -12.13
C GLN A 29 15.53 3.64 -11.74
N LEU A 30 15.19 4.80 -12.32
CA LEU A 30 13.88 5.43 -12.13
C LEU A 30 12.77 4.59 -12.78
N GLU A 31 12.99 4.05 -13.98
CA GLU A 31 12.05 3.10 -14.59
C GLU A 31 11.82 1.87 -13.70
N GLN A 32 12.91 1.29 -13.18
CA GLN A 32 12.83 0.14 -12.26
C GLN A 32 12.12 0.50 -10.96
N LEU A 33 12.31 1.71 -10.44
CA LEU A 33 11.61 2.20 -9.26
C LEU A 33 10.11 2.31 -9.53
N LEU A 34 9.70 2.92 -10.65
CA LEU A 34 8.28 3.02 -11.05
C LEU A 34 7.64 1.62 -11.21
N ARG A 35 8.34 0.67 -11.86
CA ARG A 35 7.90 -0.73 -11.94
C ARG A 35 7.71 -1.36 -10.56
N ARG A 36 8.67 -1.20 -9.65
CA ARG A 36 8.59 -1.75 -8.29
C ARG A 36 7.54 -1.06 -7.42
N ALA A 37 7.21 0.19 -7.72
CA ALA A 37 6.09 0.92 -7.12
C ALA A 37 4.71 0.54 -7.72
N ALA A 38 4.67 -0.43 -8.64
CA ALA A 38 3.46 -0.78 -9.40
C ALA A 38 2.83 0.45 -10.06
N TRP A 39 3.66 1.30 -10.66
CA TRP A 39 3.19 2.41 -11.49
C TRP A 39 2.42 1.84 -12.70
N PRO A 40 1.23 2.38 -13.06
CA PRO A 40 0.50 1.91 -14.23
C PRO A 40 1.30 2.21 -15.51
N SER A 41 1.63 1.18 -16.30
CA SER A 41 2.36 1.32 -17.56
C SER A 41 3.59 2.24 -17.44
N PRO A 42 4.60 1.86 -16.64
CA PRO A 42 5.72 2.74 -16.32
C PRO A 42 6.48 3.14 -17.60
N PRO A 43 6.58 4.44 -17.92
CA PRO A 43 7.20 4.90 -19.15
C PRO A 43 8.70 4.59 -19.15
N GLU A 44 9.25 4.42 -20.35
CA GLU A 44 10.70 4.32 -20.55
C GLU A 44 11.34 5.71 -20.43
N TYR A 45 12.57 5.76 -19.93
CA TYR A 45 13.31 6.99 -19.80
C TYR A 45 13.72 7.50 -21.19
N ASP A 46 13.34 8.73 -21.51
CA ASP A 46 13.47 9.34 -22.84
C ASP A 46 14.78 10.13 -23.03
N GLY A 47 15.61 10.23 -21.99
CA GLY A 47 16.84 11.03 -21.99
C GLY A 47 16.66 12.49 -21.56
N SER A 48 15.44 12.92 -21.25
CA SER A 48 15.14 14.24 -20.69
C SER A 48 15.79 14.42 -19.31
N PRO A 49 16.02 15.64 -18.81
CA PRO A 49 16.54 15.84 -17.46
C PRO A 49 15.71 15.08 -16.41
N ARG A 50 16.37 14.20 -15.63
CA ARG A 50 15.69 13.20 -14.78
C ARG A 50 14.66 13.78 -13.81
N ILE A 51 14.94 14.94 -13.22
CA ILE A 51 14.01 15.63 -12.30
C ILE A 51 12.76 16.07 -13.07
N VAL A 52 12.93 16.68 -14.24
CA VAL A 52 11.82 17.15 -15.09
C VAL A 52 10.99 15.95 -15.54
N TRP A 53 11.64 14.92 -16.08
CA TRP A 53 10.99 13.69 -16.52
C TRP A 53 10.15 13.03 -15.42
N LEU A 54 10.67 12.91 -14.20
CA LEU A 54 9.92 12.32 -13.09
C LEU A 54 8.79 13.24 -12.60
N THR A 55 9.02 14.56 -12.59
CA THR A 55 8.00 15.56 -12.22
C THR A 55 6.81 15.49 -13.16
N ASP A 56 7.06 15.42 -14.47
CA ASP A 56 6.02 15.35 -15.50
C ASP A 56 5.20 14.06 -15.32
N ILE A 57 5.85 12.91 -15.17
CA ILE A 57 5.17 11.63 -14.90
C ILE A 57 4.26 11.68 -13.67
N MET A 58 4.75 12.26 -12.57
CA MET A 58 3.98 12.36 -11.33
C MET A 58 2.85 13.37 -11.40
N THR A 59 2.94 14.37 -12.27
CA THR A 59 1.93 15.43 -12.43
C THR A 59 0.85 15.05 -13.45
N GLU A 60 1.22 14.33 -14.52
CA GLU A 60 0.33 13.94 -15.61
C GLU A 60 -0.53 12.70 -15.29
N THR A 61 -0.25 12.00 -14.19
CA THR A 61 -1.03 10.83 -13.81
C THR A 61 -2.34 11.20 -13.11
N ASP A 62 -3.44 10.59 -13.56
CA ASP A 62 -4.72 10.61 -12.86
C ASP A 62 -4.79 9.57 -11.72
N ASP A 63 -3.81 8.64 -11.63
CA ASP A 63 -3.73 7.64 -10.55
C ASP A 63 -2.95 8.19 -9.35
N HIS A 64 -3.66 8.88 -8.45
CA HIS A 64 -3.07 9.38 -7.19
C HIS A 64 -2.57 8.26 -6.26
N ALA A 65 -3.10 7.04 -6.40
CA ALA A 65 -2.59 5.90 -5.66
C ALA A 65 -1.21 5.46 -6.19
N ALA A 66 -0.92 5.61 -7.48
CA ALA A 66 0.42 5.38 -8.03
C ALA A 66 1.48 6.28 -7.39
N VAL A 67 1.17 7.57 -7.24
CA VAL A 67 2.02 8.53 -6.52
C VAL A 67 2.24 8.05 -5.09
N SER A 68 1.16 7.70 -4.39
CA SER A 68 1.23 7.21 -3.01
C SER A 68 2.09 5.94 -2.87
N ARG A 69 1.97 4.99 -3.80
CA ARG A 69 2.80 3.78 -3.86
C ARG A 69 4.27 4.12 -4.10
N LEU A 70 4.57 5.08 -4.99
CA LEU A 70 5.93 5.55 -5.23
C LEU A 70 6.54 6.19 -3.98
N LEU A 71 5.80 7.06 -3.28
CA LEU A 71 6.24 7.67 -2.02
C LEU A 71 6.54 6.62 -0.95
N CYS A 72 5.68 5.60 -0.81
CA CYS A 72 5.95 4.50 0.10
C CYS A 72 7.18 3.71 -0.36
N ARG A 73 7.32 3.46 -1.67
CA ARG A 73 8.40 2.64 -2.22
C ARG A 73 9.77 3.23 -1.94
N ILE A 74 9.93 4.55 -2.04
CA ILE A 74 11.22 5.21 -1.76
C ILE A 74 11.56 5.22 -0.26
N CYS A 75 10.61 4.90 0.62
CA CYS A 75 10.87 4.71 2.05
C CYS A 75 10.92 3.23 2.44
N ASP A 76 10.91 2.30 1.48
CA ASP A 76 10.96 0.86 1.76
C ASP A 76 12.40 0.44 2.09
N PRO A 77 12.67 -0.21 3.24
CA PRO A 77 14.00 -0.72 3.57
C PRO A 77 14.61 -1.61 2.48
N LEU A 78 13.78 -2.28 1.67
CA LEU A 78 14.27 -3.13 0.57
C LEU A 78 14.88 -2.34 -0.61
N GLU A 79 14.79 -1.02 -0.62
CA GLU A 79 15.46 -0.16 -1.61
C GLU A 79 16.94 0.11 -1.30
N TYR A 80 17.40 -0.19 -0.08
CA TYR A 80 18.69 0.26 0.43
C TYR A 80 19.51 -0.90 1.01
N ASP A 81 20.82 -0.90 0.76
CA ASP A 81 21.73 -1.97 1.24
C ASP A 81 21.84 -2.02 2.77
N ASP A 82 21.75 -0.86 3.44
CA ASP A 82 21.74 -0.71 4.90
C ASP A 82 20.30 -0.72 5.49
N GLY A 83 19.32 -1.04 4.64
CA GLY A 83 17.94 -1.27 5.02
C GLY A 83 17.26 -0.06 5.64
N LEU A 84 16.78 -0.24 6.88
CA LEU A 84 15.98 0.75 7.58
C LEU A 84 16.73 2.05 7.84
N SER A 85 18.07 2.03 7.95
CA SER A 85 18.86 3.21 8.28
C SER A 85 18.76 4.28 7.20
N SER A 86 19.04 3.94 5.93
CA SER A 86 18.86 4.88 4.81
C SER A 86 17.39 5.15 4.51
N ALA A 87 16.53 4.15 4.63
CA ALA A 87 15.10 4.33 4.40
C ALA A 87 14.50 5.37 5.36
N ASP A 88 14.92 5.38 6.62
CA ASP A 88 14.44 6.36 7.60
C ASP A 88 14.95 7.78 7.32
N LEU A 89 16.19 7.94 6.82
CA LEU A 89 16.70 9.25 6.38
C LEU A 89 15.85 9.82 5.25
N ILE A 90 15.56 9.01 4.24
CA ILE A 90 14.71 9.41 3.11
C ILE A 90 13.29 9.70 3.58
N ARG A 91 12.74 8.90 4.50
CA ARG A 91 11.43 9.14 5.09
C ARG A 91 11.36 10.48 5.84
N GLN A 92 12.38 10.81 6.63
CA GLN A 92 12.44 12.08 7.36
C GLN A 92 12.47 13.28 6.40
N GLU A 93 13.31 13.20 5.37
CA GLU A 93 13.40 14.25 4.36
C GLU A 93 12.09 14.38 3.57
N LEU A 94 11.52 13.26 3.11
CA LEU A 94 10.24 13.24 2.41
C LEU A 94 9.11 13.84 3.26
N ASN A 95 9.00 13.47 4.53
CA ASN A 95 7.97 14.00 5.42
C ASN A 95 8.11 15.52 5.65
N SER A 96 9.33 16.06 5.60
CA SER A 96 9.53 17.51 5.64
C SER A 96 8.94 18.21 4.41
N LEU A 97 8.98 17.56 3.24
CA LEU A 97 8.38 18.06 2.00
C LEU A 97 6.85 17.93 2.01
N LEU A 98 6.34 16.82 2.56
CA LEU A 98 4.90 16.52 2.62
C LEU A 98 4.15 17.25 3.75
N ALA A 99 4.86 17.90 4.67
CA ALA A 99 4.25 18.57 5.83
C ALA A 99 3.16 19.59 5.44
N ALA A 100 3.38 20.36 4.36
CA ALA A 100 2.40 21.34 3.86
C ALA A 100 1.18 20.70 3.19
N GLU A 101 1.30 19.44 2.77
CA GLU A 101 0.24 18.65 2.14
C GLU A 101 -0.63 17.93 3.19
N GLY A 102 -0.25 17.97 4.47
CA GLY A 102 -0.99 17.32 5.55
C GLY A 102 -0.92 15.80 5.52
N VAL A 103 0.09 15.22 4.88
CA VAL A 103 0.32 13.76 4.82
C VAL A 103 1.73 13.41 5.28
N ALA A 104 1.91 12.18 5.75
CA ALA A 104 3.21 11.68 6.18
C ALA A 104 3.34 10.17 5.95
N ILE A 105 4.57 9.72 5.68
CA ILE A 105 4.97 8.32 5.67
C ILE A 105 5.41 7.90 7.09
N THR A 106 4.82 6.82 7.58
CA THR A 106 5.25 6.11 8.80
C THR A 106 5.57 4.65 8.49
N TYR A 107 6.08 3.92 9.48
CA TYR A 107 6.22 2.46 9.41
C TYR A 107 5.12 1.76 10.21
N VAL A 108 4.41 0.85 9.55
CA VAL A 108 3.49 -0.11 10.18
C VAL A 108 4.03 -1.49 9.90
N ALA A 109 4.43 -2.22 10.94
CA ALA A 109 5.08 -3.53 10.82
C ALA A 109 6.25 -3.51 9.81
N ASP A 110 7.16 -2.54 9.96
CA ASP A 110 8.35 -2.31 9.11
C ASP A 110 8.05 -2.02 7.63
N ARG A 111 6.79 -1.71 7.29
CA ARG A 111 6.39 -1.32 5.93
C ARG A 111 6.01 0.16 5.91
N PRO A 112 6.49 0.93 4.92
CA PRO A 112 6.11 2.32 4.78
C PRO A 112 4.64 2.43 4.40
N VAL A 113 3.90 3.27 5.11
CA VAL A 113 2.49 3.55 4.90
C VAL A 113 2.27 5.06 4.92
N LEU A 114 1.57 5.57 3.92
CA LEU A 114 1.10 6.95 3.85
C LEU A 114 -0.17 7.12 4.69
N GLY A 115 -0.19 8.13 5.56
CA GLY A 115 -1.37 8.53 6.33
C GLY A 115 -1.54 10.05 6.32
N GLU A 116 -2.74 10.49 6.69
CA GLU A 116 -3.01 11.91 6.93
C GLU A 116 -2.49 12.31 8.30
N VAL A 117 -1.96 13.53 8.42
CA VAL A 117 -1.55 14.08 9.72
C VAL A 117 -2.82 14.42 10.51
N GLY A 118 -2.95 13.84 11.70
CA GLY A 118 -4.08 14.05 12.59
C GLY A 118 -4.18 15.50 13.09
N LEU A 119 -5.34 15.84 13.67
CA LEU A 119 -5.64 17.19 14.15
C LEU A 119 -4.70 17.68 15.27
N ASP A 120 -4.01 16.76 15.94
CA ASP A 120 -2.98 17.05 16.94
C ASP A 120 -1.62 17.40 16.32
N GLY A 121 -1.47 17.31 14.99
CA GLY A 121 -0.25 17.59 14.27
C GLY A 121 0.86 16.55 14.45
N HIS A 122 0.57 15.45 15.15
CA HIS A 122 1.59 14.48 15.57
C HIS A 122 1.19 13.02 15.29
N SER A 123 -0.10 12.72 15.36
CA SER A 123 -0.62 11.40 15.00
C SER A 123 -0.76 11.27 13.48
N THR A 124 -0.66 10.05 12.97
CA THR A 124 -1.03 9.71 11.60
C THR A 124 -2.32 8.90 11.63
N VAL A 125 -3.29 9.31 10.82
CA VAL A 125 -4.56 8.62 10.64
C VAL A 125 -4.49 7.86 9.32
N PHE A 126 -4.81 6.57 9.39
CA PHE A 126 -4.77 5.68 8.23
C PHE A 126 -6.18 5.39 7.77
N SER A 127 -6.41 5.52 6.47
CA SER A 127 -7.58 4.97 5.80
C SER A 127 -7.18 3.77 4.97
N ALA A 128 -8.18 3.05 4.46
CA ALA A 128 -7.95 2.11 3.37
C ALA A 128 -7.23 2.82 2.20
N PRO A 129 -6.30 2.14 1.50
CA PRO A 129 -5.74 2.64 0.25
C PRO A 129 -6.83 2.96 -0.77
N GLU A 130 -6.64 4.00 -1.57
CA GLU A 130 -7.63 4.39 -2.60
C GLU A 130 -7.80 3.32 -3.69
N ASP A 131 -6.73 2.60 -3.98
CA ASP A 131 -6.67 1.51 -4.95
C ASP A 131 -6.92 0.13 -4.31
N LEU A 132 -7.55 0.08 -3.13
CA LEU A 132 -7.75 -1.18 -2.41
C LEU A 132 -8.48 -2.23 -3.27
N GLU A 133 -9.53 -1.83 -4.00
CA GLU A 133 -10.28 -2.73 -4.87
C GLU A 133 -9.38 -3.32 -5.97
N GLU A 134 -8.56 -2.49 -6.61
CA GLU A 134 -7.65 -2.92 -7.68
C GLU A 134 -6.58 -3.88 -7.15
N ARG A 135 -6.09 -3.66 -5.92
CA ARG A 135 -5.13 -4.56 -5.25
C ARG A 135 -5.72 -5.91 -4.89
N ILE A 136 -7.00 -5.94 -4.49
CA ILE A 136 -7.68 -7.18 -4.09
C ILE A 136 -8.17 -7.97 -5.29
N ARG A 137 -8.61 -7.29 -6.36
CA ARG A 137 -9.14 -7.90 -7.59
C ARG A 137 -8.33 -9.10 -8.12
N PRO A 138 -6.99 -9.05 -8.25
CA PRO A 138 -6.21 -10.19 -8.74
C PRO A 138 -6.05 -11.34 -7.72
N LEU A 139 -6.44 -11.13 -6.46
CA LEU A 139 -6.29 -12.10 -5.38
C LEU A 139 -7.52 -12.98 -5.20
N VAL A 140 -8.68 -12.49 -5.62
CA VAL A 140 -9.98 -13.11 -5.35
C VAL A 140 -10.53 -13.91 -6.53
N SER A 141 -11.38 -14.86 -6.22
CA SER A 141 -11.93 -15.83 -7.17
C SER A 141 -12.92 -15.24 -8.18
N SER A 142 -13.61 -14.14 -7.84
CA SER A 142 -14.66 -13.55 -8.68
C SER A 142 -14.92 -12.08 -8.39
N GLY A 143 -15.52 -11.39 -9.36
CA GLY A 143 -15.95 -9.99 -9.21
C GLY A 143 -17.14 -9.81 -8.25
N GLU A 144 -18.04 -10.79 -8.16
CA GLU A 144 -19.14 -10.75 -7.18
C GLU A 144 -18.62 -10.82 -5.74
N PHE A 145 -17.63 -11.67 -5.48
CA PHE A 145 -16.99 -11.74 -4.17
C PHE A 145 -16.19 -10.47 -3.84
N LEU A 146 -15.48 -9.91 -4.83
CA LEU A 146 -14.83 -8.60 -4.68
C LEU A 146 -15.83 -7.52 -4.25
N GLN A 147 -17.00 -7.47 -4.89
CA GLN A 147 -18.03 -6.50 -4.54
C GLN A 147 -18.48 -6.66 -3.08
N GLN A 148 -18.72 -7.89 -2.62
CA GLN A 148 -19.10 -8.16 -1.23
C GLN A 148 -18.01 -7.70 -0.24
N LEU A 149 -16.74 -7.93 -0.55
CA LEU A 149 -15.63 -7.43 0.25
C LEU A 149 -15.61 -5.90 0.31
N MET A 150 -15.81 -5.21 -0.82
CA MET A 150 -15.83 -3.75 -0.86
C MET A 150 -17.05 -3.15 -0.14
N GLU A 151 -18.19 -3.83 -0.14
CA GLU A 151 -19.34 -3.48 0.71
C GLU A 151 -18.97 -3.58 2.20
N ARG A 152 -18.24 -4.63 2.63
CA ARG A 152 -17.73 -4.72 4.01
C ARG A 152 -16.76 -3.60 4.37
N VAL A 153 -15.87 -3.22 3.46
CA VAL A 153 -14.94 -2.09 3.65
C VAL A 153 -15.73 -0.80 3.86
N THR A 154 -16.73 -0.55 3.02
CA THR A 154 -17.58 0.64 3.11
C THR A 154 -18.31 0.72 4.45
N GLU A 155 -18.93 -0.38 4.89
CA GLU A 155 -19.61 -0.41 6.19
C GLU A 155 -18.66 -0.20 7.37
N THR A 156 -17.46 -0.78 7.28
CA THR A 156 -16.41 -0.62 8.29
C THR A 156 -16.01 0.85 8.43
N GLN A 157 -15.78 1.53 7.30
CA GLN A 157 -15.44 2.96 7.27
C GLN A 157 -16.59 3.82 7.82
N ILE A 158 -17.84 3.49 7.51
CA ILE A 158 -19.01 4.18 8.07
C ILE A 158 -19.02 4.02 9.60
N CYS A 159 -18.78 2.81 10.11
CA CYS A 159 -18.74 2.56 11.55
C CYS A 159 -17.64 3.37 12.25
N GLU A 160 -16.43 3.35 11.69
CA GLU A 160 -15.28 4.11 12.21
C GLU A 160 -15.57 5.61 12.26
N LYS A 161 -16.07 6.19 11.15
CA LYS A 161 -16.38 7.61 11.03
C LYS A 161 -17.41 8.10 12.06
N HIS A 162 -18.30 7.21 12.52
CA HIS A 162 -19.34 7.53 13.50
C HIS A 162 -19.00 7.06 14.92
N GLY A 163 -17.75 6.65 15.19
CA GLY A 163 -17.30 6.23 16.52
C GLY A 163 -17.81 4.87 16.98
N ALA A 164 -18.40 4.07 16.07
CA ALA A 164 -18.86 2.71 16.34
C ALA A 164 -17.70 1.70 16.21
N TYR A 165 -16.61 1.92 16.95
CA TYR A 165 -15.36 1.19 16.79
C TYR A 165 -15.48 -0.33 16.97
N GLY A 166 -16.37 -0.80 17.85
CA GLY A 166 -16.63 -2.24 18.01
C GLY A 166 -17.16 -2.90 16.73
N MET A 167 -18.06 -2.21 16.02
CA MET A 167 -18.58 -2.69 14.72
C MET A 167 -17.53 -2.58 13.63
N ALA A 168 -16.71 -1.53 13.64
CA ALA A 168 -15.59 -1.40 12.72
C ALA A 168 -14.59 -2.56 12.89
N LEU A 169 -14.24 -2.92 14.12
CA LEU A 169 -13.35 -4.06 14.41
C LEU A 169 -13.92 -5.39 13.90
N ILE A 170 -15.22 -5.62 14.10
CA ILE A 170 -15.90 -6.81 13.56
C ILE A 170 -15.86 -6.79 12.02
N GLY A 171 -16.12 -5.63 11.41
CA GLY A 171 -16.04 -5.42 9.97
C GLY A 171 -14.66 -5.78 9.40
N ILE A 172 -13.58 -5.24 9.97
CA ILE A 172 -12.19 -5.54 9.59
C ILE A 172 -11.90 -7.04 9.73
N GLY A 173 -12.30 -7.65 10.85
CA GLY A 173 -12.12 -9.08 11.09
C GLY A 173 -12.83 -9.94 10.03
N SER A 174 -14.10 -9.64 9.75
CA SER A 174 -14.90 -10.36 8.75
C SER A 174 -14.35 -10.22 7.34
N PHE A 175 -13.91 -9.01 6.97
CA PHE A 175 -13.26 -8.75 5.68
C PHE A 175 -11.97 -9.56 5.54
N THR A 176 -11.13 -9.55 6.57
CA THR A 176 -9.83 -10.23 6.53
C THR A 176 -9.99 -11.75 6.50
N GLU A 177 -10.92 -12.29 7.28
CA GLU A 177 -11.24 -13.72 7.30
C GLU A 177 -11.80 -14.20 5.95
N ALA A 178 -12.77 -13.47 5.38
CA ALA A 178 -13.36 -13.81 4.09
C ALA A 178 -12.32 -13.75 2.96
N LEU A 179 -11.51 -12.68 2.91
CA LEU A 179 -10.45 -12.53 1.91
C LEU A 179 -9.45 -13.68 2.01
N LEU A 180 -8.99 -14.02 3.21
CA LEU A 180 -7.99 -15.08 3.40
C LEU A 180 -8.56 -16.46 3.03
N LEU A 181 -9.82 -16.74 3.38
CA LEU A 181 -10.51 -17.96 3.01
C LEU A 181 -10.57 -18.13 1.48
N ASP A 182 -11.00 -17.10 0.76
CA ASP A 182 -11.09 -17.13 -0.70
C ASP A 182 -9.71 -17.27 -1.36
N VAL A 183 -8.73 -16.46 -0.93
CA VAL A 183 -7.35 -16.55 -1.46
C VAL A 183 -6.76 -17.95 -1.28
N LEU A 184 -6.91 -18.55 -0.10
CA LEU A 184 -6.37 -19.88 0.18
C LEU A 184 -7.06 -20.96 -0.64
N THR A 185 -8.39 -20.95 -0.70
CA THR A 185 -9.16 -21.96 -1.45
C THR A 185 -9.07 -21.79 -2.96
N HIS A 186 -8.82 -20.57 -3.43
CA HIS A 186 -8.57 -20.28 -4.84
C HIS A 186 -7.18 -20.75 -5.27
N ARG A 187 -6.15 -20.52 -4.43
CA ARG A 187 -4.77 -20.97 -4.70
C ARG A 187 -4.57 -22.47 -4.52
N ASP A 188 -5.20 -23.06 -3.50
CA ASP A 188 -5.21 -24.50 -3.28
C ASP A 188 -6.66 -25.03 -3.21
N PRO A 189 -7.22 -25.48 -4.35
CA PRO A 189 -8.55 -26.07 -4.40
C PRO A 189 -8.73 -27.30 -3.49
N SER A 190 -7.64 -27.94 -3.04
CA SER A 190 -7.70 -29.08 -2.13
C SER A 190 -8.25 -28.70 -0.75
N LEU A 191 -8.12 -27.43 -0.36
CA LEU A 191 -8.63 -26.85 0.89
C LEU A 191 -10.15 -26.70 0.90
N GLN A 192 -10.82 -26.78 -0.25
CA GLN A 192 -12.28 -26.88 -0.31
C GLN A 192 -12.81 -28.14 0.40
N ARG A 193 -11.98 -29.18 0.53
CA ARG A 193 -12.28 -30.40 1.31
C ARG A 193 -11.99 -30.24 2.80
N GLY A 194 -11.58 -29.05 3.23
CA GLY A 194 -11.31 -28.68 4.62
C GLY A 194 -9.84 -28.39 4.90
N PHE A 195 -9.64 -27.47 5.86
CA PHE A 195 -8.37 -26.97 6.33
C PHE A 195 -7.72 -27.93 7.34
N PRO A 196 -6.39 -28.14 7.27
CA PRO A 196 -5.69 -29.05 8.17
C PRO A 196 -5.61 -28.47 9.59
N GLN A 197 -6.07 -29.22 10.59
CA GLN A 197 -5.92 -28.89 12.01
C GLN A 197 -5.47 -30.15 12.77
N GLY A 198 -4.16 -30.34 12.89
CA GLY A 198 -3.58 -31.60 13.36
C GLY A 198 -3.94 -32.75 12.42
N GLU A 199 -4.51 -33.83 12.97
CA GLU A 199 -4.96 -35.00 12.18
C GLU A 199 -6.35 -34.82 11.54
N ARG A 200 -7.06 -33.73 11.86
CA ARG A 200 -8.45 -33.49 11.42
C ARG A 200 -8.50 -32.42 10.32
N ARG A 201 -9.60 -32.43 9.56
CA ARG A 201 -9.94 -31.36 8.63
C ARG A 201 -11.14 -30.59 9.13
N VAL A 202 -11.05 -29.26 9.08
CA VAL A 202 -12.14 -28.34 9.42
C VAL A 202 -12.78 -27.86 8.12
N ALA A 203 -14.10 -27.97 8.02
CA ALA A 203 -14.81 -27.49 6.84
C ALA A 203 -14.58 -25.97 6.62
N PRO A 204 -14.48 -25.47 5.38
CA PRO A 204 -14.19 -24.07 5.08
C PRO A 204 -15.07 -23.07 5.84
N GLU A 205 -16.37 -23.33 5.92
CA GLU A 205 -17.37 -22.49 6.60
C GLU A 205 -17.23 -22.47 8.14
N ARG A 206 -16.37 -23.32 8.70
CA ARG A 206 -16.03 -23.39 10.13
C ARG A 206 -14.58 -23.05 10.41
N ALA A 207 -13.80 -22.73 9.39
CA ALA A 207 -12.40 -22.39 9.55
C ALA A 207 -12.30 -21.01 10.22
N SER A 208 -11.78 -20.99 11.45
CA SER A 208 -11.52 -19.74 12.16
C SER A 208 -10.38 -18.97 11.51
N PHE A 209 -10.39 -17.64 11.63
CA PHE A 209 -9.28 -16.78 11.22
C PHE A 209 -7.89 -17.27 11.64
N ALA A 210 -7.71 -17.75 12.87
CA ALA A 210 -6.42 -18.29 13.34
C ALA A 210 -5.95 -19.49 12.52
N LEU A 211 -6.87 -20.39 12.17
CA LEU A 211 -6.58 -21.57 11.34
C LEU A 211 -6.18 -21.18 9.91
N LEU A 212 -6.85 -20.16 9.35
CA LEU A 212 -6.52 -19.63 8.03
C LEU A 212 -5.10 -19.01 8.03
N LEU A 213 -4.75 -18.26 9.08
CA LEU A 213 -3.41 -17.69 9.24
C LEU A 213 -2.32 -18.77 9.38
N ASP A 214 -2.58 -19.82 10.16
CA ASP A 214 -1.64 -20.93 10.31
C ASP A 214 -1.44 -21.67 8.98
N THR A 215 -2.51 -21.85 8.20
CA THR A 215 -2.45 -22.46 6.86
C THR A 215 -1.69 -21.58 5.87
N ALA A 216 -1.80 -20.26 5.96
CA ALA A 216 -1.08 -19.34 5.07
C ALA A 216 0.44 -19.28 5.32
N ARG A 217 0.90 -19.80 6.47
CA ARG A 217 2.31 -19.82 6.86
C ARG A 217 3.05 -21.10 6.44
N THR A 218 2.31 -22.16 6.10
CA THR A 218 2.84 -23.44 5.61
C THR A 218 3.00 -23.44 4.10
#